data_AF-A0A2A3ERN4-F1
#
_entry.id   AF-A0A2A3ERN4-F1
#
_cell.length_a   1.000
_cell.length_b   1.000
_cell.length_c   1.000
_cell.angle_alpha   90.00
_cell.angle_beta   90.00
_cell.angle_gamma   90.00
#
_symmetry.space_group_name_H-M   'P 1'
#
loop_
_entity.id
_entity.type
_entity.pdbx_description
1 polymer ?
#
loop_
_entity_poly.entity_id
_entity_poly.type
_entity_poly.pdbx_seq_one_letter_code
_entity_poly.pdbx_strand_id
1 'polypeptide(L)'
;MWNTVKSSIIRCEEAKLKCAFRTGCGTALQHYFTGCAPVLEDNDCSESCQHALIALTSTDEGKELMTCECENELCLQSKQRVEICRSSVTMAMNKTRVSCRIATWICNADALCQTALAYYNKYCKSMFQGRKCTRRCRNSINILTRQEKAARLNTCQCDGFEEYDCKGIHRNMNLLCFGKIHHGYRDINIEDDRRNKFLTPNTSLRGDGVR
;
A
#
# COMPACT_ATOMS: atom_id res chain seq x y z
N MET A 1 2.66 -38.06 25.82
CA MET A 1 3.09 -36.89 26.59
C MET A 1 3.11 -35.70 25.65
N TRP A 2 2.30 -34.68 25.92
CA TRP A 2 2.16 -33.53 25.03
C TRP A 2 3.37 -32.61 25.21
N ASN A 3 4.11 -32.38 24.12
CA ASN A 3 5.19 -31.40 24.09
C ASN A 3 4.57 -29.99 24.20
N THR A 4 4.59 -29.41 25.39
CA THR A 4 4.45 -27.97 25.58
C THR A 4 5.64 -27.29 24.90
N VAL A 5 5.45 -26.87 23.65
CA VAL A 5 6.29 -25.86 23.02
C VAL A 5 6.09 -24.59 23.84
N LYS A 6 6.98 -24.37 24.80
CA LYS A 6 7.06 -23.12 25.54
C LYS A 6 7.55 -22.09 24.53
N SER A 7 6.61 -21.38 23.90
CA SER A 7 6.92 -20.19 23.09
C SER A 7 7.67 -19.23 24.02
N SER A 8 8.98 -19.12 23.85
CA SER A 8 9.78 -18.17 24.62
C SER A 8 9.41 -16.78 24.11
N ILE A 9 8.63 -16.04 24.90
CA ILE A 9 8.31 -14.64 24.60
C ILE A 9 9.65 -13.88 24.58
N ILE A 10 9.93 -13.23 23.45
CA ILE A 10 11.17 -12.47 23.23
C ILE A 10 11.10 -11.14 23.99
N ARG A 11 12.24 -10.72 24.55
CA ARG A 11 12.37 -9.40 25.18
C ARG A 11 12.34 -8.30 24.14
N CYS A 12 11.76 -7.15 24.47
CA CYS A 12 11.60 -6.07 23.49
C CYS A 12 12.93 -5.53 22.95
N GLU A 13 13.98 -5.47 23.75
CA GLU A 13 15.31 -5.05 23.26
C GLU A 13 15.89 -6.05 22.25
N GLU A 14 15.70 -7.35 22.47
CA GLU A 14 16.14 -8.37 21.51
C GLU A 14 15.31 -8.30 20.22
N ALA A 15 14.00 -8.13 20.31
CA ALA A 15 13.13 -7.98 19.14
C ALA A 15 13.47 -6.73 18.32
N LYS A 16 13.76 -5.60 18.99
CA LYS A 16 14.24 -4.37 18.34
C LYS A 16 15.52 -4.62 17.56
N LEU A 17 16.51 -5.28 18.17
CA LEU A 17 17.76 -5.60 17.50
C LEU A 17 17.56 -6.51 16.28
N LYS A 18 16.76 -7.58 16.41
CA LYS A 18 16.45 -8.47 15.28
C LYS A 18 15.84 -7.72 14.10
N CYS A 19 14.86 -6.84 14.38
CA CYS A 19 14.26 -6.00 13.36
C CYS A 19 15.28 -5.03 12.74
N ALA A 20 16.08 -4.34 13.57
CA ALA A 20 17.08 -3.37 13.12
C ALA A 20 18.12 -3.97 12.16
N PHE A 21 18.53 -5.23 12.36
CA PHE A 21 19.50 -5.90 11.49
C PHE A 21 18.93 -6.38 10.15
N ARG A 22 17.60 -6.37 9.96
CA ARG A 22 16.96 -6.68 8.69
C ARG A 22 16.73 -5.40 7.91
N THR A 23 17.23 -5.27 6.69
CA THR A 23 17.14 -4.03 5.89
C THR A 23 15.71 -3.46 5.80
N GLY A 24 14.71 -4.30 5.53
CA GLY A 24 13.31 -3.89 5.43
C GLY A 24 12.69 -3.53 6.78
N CYS A 25 12.76 -4.45 7.76
CA CYS A 25 12.22 -4.20 9.10
C CYS A 25 12.92 -3.02 9.80
N GLY A 26 14.25 -2.94 9.71
CA GLY A 26 15.05 -1.85 10.27
C GLY A 26 14.67 -0.49 9.70
N THR A 27 14.39 -0.41 8.40
CA THR A 27 13.84 0.82 7.80
C THR A 27 12.46 1.15 8.38
N ALA A 28 11.56 0.17 8.46
CA ALA A 28 10.24 0.34 9.08
C ALA A 28 10.32 0.75 10.56
N LEU A 29 11.31 0.23 11.30
CA LEU A 29 11.58 0.55 12.70
C LEU A 29 12.02 2.01 12.89
N GLN A 30 12.86 2.54 11.99
CA GLN A 30 13.22 3.96 12.00
C GLN A 30 12.01 4.86 11.73
N HIS A 31 11.15 4.46 10.80
CA HIS A 31 9.90 5.16 10.54
C HIS A 31 8.92 5.08 11.71
N TYR A 32 8.91 3.97 12.46
CA TYR A 32 8.13 3.87 13.69
C TYR A 32 8.62 4.86 14.75
N PHE A 33 9.93 4.92 15.01
CA PHE A 33 10.47 5.85 16.00
C PHE A 33 10.21 7.32 15.66
N THR A 34 10.32 7.68 14.38
CA THR A 34 10.12 9.07 13.93
C THR A 34 8.65 9.43 13.74
N GLY A 35 7.86 8.55 13.11
CA GLY A 35 6.45 8.79 12.79
C GLY A 35 5.52 8.71 14.00
N CYS A 36 5.87 7.92 15.02
CA CYS A 36 5.09 7.79 16.25
C CYS A 36 5.57 8.69 17.39
N ALA A 37 6.66 9.44 17.24
CA ALA A 37 7.09 10.41 18.25
C ALA A 37 5.98 11.41 18.67
N PRO A 38 5.18 11.98 17.75
CA PRO A 38 4.10 12.91 18.13
C PRO A 38 2.95 12.26 18.90
N VAL A 39 2.72 10.95 18.70
CA VAL A 39 1.72 10.18 19.46
C VAL A 39 2.11 10.10 20.94
N LEU A 40 3.41 10.25 21.23
CA LEU A 40 3.90 10.34 22.60
C LEU A 40 3.52 11.67 23.26
N GLU A 41 3.05 12.67 22.51
CA GLU A 41 2.75 14.02 23.01
C GLU A 41 1.24 14.30 23.06
N ASP A 42 0.49 14.05 21.99
CA ASP A 42 -0.90 14.52 21.84
C ASP A 42 -1.99 13.43 21.93
N ASN A 43 -1.66 12.19 22.31
CA ASN A 43 -2.60 11.06 22.43
C ASN A 43 -3.48 10.82 21.19
N ASP A 44 -3.08 11.26 19.99
CA ASP A 44 -3.78 11.01 18.73
C ASP A 44 -2.89 10.23 17.78
N CYS A 45 -3.48 9.27 17.05
CA CYS A 45 -2.72 8.44 16.12
C CYS A 45 -2.55 9.12 14.77
N SER A 46 -1.41 9.78 14.56
CA SER A 46 -1.06 10.43 13.29
C SER A 46 -1.05 9.43 12.11
N GLU A 47 -1.37 9.90 10.90
CA GLU A 47 -1.30 9.07 9.69
C GLU A 47 0.11 8.49 9.46
N SER A 48 1.16 9.27 9.79
CA SER A 48 2.54 8.83 9.70
C SER A 48 2.83 7.65 10.64
N CYS A 49 2.37 7.71 11.89
CA CYS A 49 2.49 6.61 12.84
C CYS A 49 1.70 5.38 12.37
N GLN A 50 0.48 5.56 11.84
CA GLN A 50 -0.30 4.46 11.29
C GLN A 50 0.43 3.75 10.15
N HIS A 51 0.97 4.49 9.18
CA HIS A 51 1.73 3.92 8.07
C HIS A 51 3.00 3.21 8.54
N ALA A 52 3.72 3.80 9.50
CA ALA A 52 4.91 3.19 10.07
C ALA A 52 4.58 1.87 10.80
N LEU A 53 3.51 1.84 11.59
CA LEU A 53 3.04 0.62 12.27
C LEU A 53 2.55 -0.44 11.29
N ILE A 54 1.86 -0.06 10.21
CA ILE A 54 1.46 -0.98 9.14
C ILE A 54 2.70 -1.59 8.48
N ALA A 55 3.70 -0.77 8.13
CA ALA A 55 4.94 -1.23 7.55
C ALA A 55 5.67 -2.20 8.49
N LEU A 56 5.84 -1.82 9.75
CA LEU A 56 6.53 -2.61 10.78
C LEU A 56 5.82 -3.96 10.98
N THR A 57 4.52 -3.95 11.22
CA THR A 57 3.71 -5.17 11.46
C THR A 57 3.46 -6.00 10.20
N SER A 58 3.86 -5.52 9.02
CA SER A 58 3.88 -6.34 7.80
C SER A 58 5.07 -7.31 7.73
N THR A 59 6.09 -7.09 8.57
CA THR A 59 7.26 -7.97 8.76
C THR A 59 7.04 -8.91 9.95
N ASP A 60 7.73 -10.04 9.98
CA ASP A 60 7.58 -10.99 11.08
C ASP A 60 8.33 -10.51 12.33
N GLU A 61 9.54 -9.96 12.15
CA GLU A 61 10.31 -9.35 13.25
C GLU A 61 9.57 -8.16 13.88
N GLY A 62 8.87 -7.35 13.07
CA GLY A 62 8.07 -6.25 13.56
C GLY A 62 6.83 -6.71 14.34
N LYS A 63 6.20 -7.82 13.96
CA LYS A 63 5.11 -8.43 14.78
C LYS A 63 5.64 -8.93 16.11
N GLU A 64 6.78 -9.61 16.13
CA GLU A 64 7.45 -10.04 17.36
C GLU A 64 7.76 -8.86 18.28
N LEU A 65 8.24 -7.74 17.71
CA LEU A 65 8.45 -6.49 18.45
C LEU A 65 7.14 -5.92 19.01
N MET A 66 6.01 -6.03 18.32
CA MET A 66 4.73 -5.56 18.89
C MET A 66 4.25 -6.45 20.05
N THR A 67 4.61 -7.74 20.08
CA THR A 67 4.17 -8.69 21.10
C THR A 67 5.25 -9.04 22.15
N CYS A 68 6.42 -8.42 22.09
CA CYS A 68 7.53 -8.67 23.02
C CYS A 68 7.22 -8.32 24.48
N GLU A 69 8.03 -8.87 25.39
CA GLU A 69 7.96 -8.57 26.83
C GLU A 69 8.84 -7.37 27.20
N CYS A 70 8.27 -6.41 27.94
CA CYS A 70 8.97 -5.23 28.42
C CYS A 70 9.64 -5.49 29.78
N GLU A 71 10.84 -4.96 29.96
CA GLU A 71 11.61 -5.09 31.21
C GLU A 71 11.51 -3.85 32.13
N ASN A 72 10.99 -2.73 31.63
CA ASN A 72 10.91 -1.48 32.37
C ASN A 72 9.63 -0.68 32.03
N GLU A 73 9.30 0.29 32.89
CA GLU A 73 8.11 1.13 32.74
C GLU A 73 8.12 1.98 31.47
N LEU A 74 9.30 2.45 31.04
CA LEU A 74 9.43 3.24 29.80
C LEU A 74 9.01 2.44 28.57
N CYS A 75 9.39 1.16 28.50
CA CYS A 75 8.94 0.25 27.45
C CYS A 75 7.42 0.06 27.49
N LEU A 76 6.86 -0.18 28.68
CA LEU A 76 5.42 -0.36 28.85
C LEU A 76 4.63 0.88 28.42
N GLN A 77 5.07 2.06 28.85
CA GLN A 77 4.44 3.33 28.48
C GLN A 77 4.53 3.58 26.97
N SER A 78 5.67 3.30 26.35
CA SER A 78 5.82 3.44 24.90
C SER A 78 4.85 2.52 24.14
N LYS A 79 4.73 1.25 24.57
CA LYS A 79 3.74 0.32 23.98
C LYS A 79 2.31 0.82 24.20
N GLN A 80 1.97 1.27 25.40
CA GLN A 80 0.63 1.76 25.72
C GLN A 80 0.23 2.98 24.89
N ARG A 81 1.14 3.92 24.63
CA ARG A 81 0.82 5.11 23.82
C ARG A 81 0.52 4.75 22.36
N VAL A 82 1.21 3.77 21.79
CA VAL A 82 0.96 3.35 20.40
C VAL A 82 -0.24 2.41 20.25
N GLU A 83 -0.79 1.86 21.34
CA GLU A 83 -2.00 1.04 21.30
C GLU A 83 -3.22 1.79 20.77
N ILE A 84 -3.27 3.13 20.89
CA ILE A 84 -4.36 3.93 20.30
C ILE A 84 -4.45 3.77 18.78
N CYS A 85 -3.33 3.46 18.12
CA CYS A 85 -3.26 3.21 16.68
C CYS A 85 -3.75 1.81 16.26
N ARG A 86 -3.91 0.87 17.21
CA ARG A 86 -4.07 -0.56 16.92
C ARG A 86 -5.30 -0.87 16.09
N SER A 87 -6.44 -0.25 16.39
CA SER A 87 -7.70 -0.46 15.66
C SER A 87 -7.55 -0.02 14.20
N SER A 88 -7.01 1.19 13.97
CA SER A 88 -6.76 1.74 12.63
C SER A 88 -5.79 0.88 11.82
N VAL A 89 -4.67 0.46 12.42
CA VAL A 89 -3.67 -0.41 11.77
C VAL A 89 -4.27 -1.76 11.40
N THR A 90 -4.99 -2.41 12.33
CA THR A 90 -5.61 -3.73 12.10
C THR A 90 -6.67 -3.64 11.00
N MET A 91 -7.49 -2.58 11.01
CA MET A 91 -8.48 -2.35 9.97
C MET A 91 -7.83 -2.17 8.60
N ALA A 92 -6.76 -1.38 8.50
CA ALA A 92 -6.03 -1.17 7.25
C ALA A 92 -5.42 -2.46 6.70
N MET A 93 -4.83 -3.29 7.57
CA MET A 93 -4.24 -4.58 7.21
C MET A 93 -5.28 -5.61 6.72
N ASN A 94 -6.50 -5.57 7.27
CA ASN A 94 -7.58 -6.48 6.92
C ASN A 94 -8.36 -6.08 5.65
N LYS A 95 -8.25 -4.83 5.20
CA LYS A 95 -8.87 -4.40 3.93
C LYS A 95 -8.31 -5.20 2.78
N THR A 96 -9.14 -5.54 1.79
CA THR A 96 -8.71 -6.23 0.56
C THR A 96 -7.90 -5.32 -0.36
N ARG A 97 -8.24 -4.03 -0.40
CA ARG A 97 -7.51 -2.98 -1.12
C ARG A 97 -7.11 -1.88 -0.16
N VAL A 98 -5.84 -1.47 -0.25
CA VAL A 98 -5.25 -0.37 0.54
C VAL A 98 -4.83 0.75 -0.41
N SER A 99 -4.51 1.93 0.14
CA SER A 99 -3.95 3.00 -0.69
C SER A 99 -2.59 2.61 -1.28
N CYS A 100 -2.24 3.19 -2.43
CA CYS A 100 -0.95 2.91 -3.05
C CYS A 100 0.23 3.37 -2.20
N ARG A 101 0.03 4.39 -1.35
CA ARG A 101 0.99 4.78 -0.30
C ARG A 101 1.21 3.65 0.70
N ILE A 102 0.15 3.12 1.31
CA ILE A 102 0.24 1.99 2.27
C ILE A 102 0.87 0.76 1.61
N ALA A 103 0.48 0.43 0.39
CA ALA A 103 1.08 -0.68 -0.34
C ALA A 103 2.59 -0.48 -0.59
N THR A 104 3.01 0.76 -0.84
CA THR A 104 4.42 1.14 -0.97
C THR A 104 5.17 0.97 0.35
N TRP A 105 4.57 1.39 1.46
CA TRP A 105 5.11 1.20 2.82
C TRP A 105 5.33 -0.28 3.15
N ILE A 106 4.35 -1.14 2.85
CA ILE A 106 4.45 -2.60 3.03
C ILE A 106 5.58 -3.19 2.17
N CYS A 107 5.69 -2.76 0.91
CA CYS A 107 6.75 -3.24 0.03
C CYS A 107 8.15 -2.79 0.47
N ASN A 108 8.29 -1.56 0.95
CA ASN A 108 9.56 -1.05 1.45
C ASN A 108 10.02 -1.74 2.75
N ALA A 109 9.10 -2.32 3.52
CA ALA A 109 9.41 -3.10 4.71
C ALA A 109 10.00 -4.49 4.40
N ASP A 110 10.04 -4.90 3.12
CA ASP A 110 10.66 -6.13 2.66
C ASP A 110 11.81 -5.85 1.67
N ALA A 111 12.99 -6.44 1.92
CA ALA A 111 14.20 -6.09 1.17
C ALA A 111 14.10 -6.47 -0.33
N LEU A 112 13.47 -7.60 -0.65
CA LEU A 112 13.31 -8.06 -2.04
C LEU A 112 12.30 -7.20 -2.78
N CYS A 113 11.17 -6.90 -2.15
CA CYS A 113 10.14 -6.03 -2.68
C CYS A 113 10.66 -4.61 -2.90
N GLN A 114 11.33 -4.04 -1.91
CA GLN A 114 11.98 -2.72 -2.00
C GLN A 114 12.93 -2.64 -3.21
N THR A 115 13.77 -3.67 -3.39
CA THR A 115 14.71 -3.74 -4.53
C THR A 115 13.96 -3.84 -5.86
N ALA A 116 12.93 -4.67 -5.94
CA ALA A 116 12.10 -4.81 -7.14
C ALA A 116 11.37 -3.50 -7.48
N LEU A 117 10.85 -2.79 -6.47
CA LEU A 117 10.20 -1.50 -6.61
C LEU A 117 11.17 -0.42 -7.09
N ALA A 118 12.41 -0.43 -6.58
CA ALA A 118 13.47 0.45 -7.07
C ALA A 118 13.77 0.21 -8.55
N TYR A 119 13.81 -1.04 -9.01
CA TYR A 119 13.96 -1.33 -10.44
C TYR A 119 12.77 -0.87 -11.27
N TYR A 120 11.55 -1.05 -10.79
CA TYR A 120 10.35 -0.52 -11.43
C TYR A 120 10.46 1.00 -11.61
N ASN A 121 10.73 1.74 -10.53
CA ASN A 121 10.89 3.19 -10.55
C ASN A 121 12.02 3.66 -11.47
N LYS A 122 13.13 2.90 -11.52
CA LYS A 122 14.29 3.23 -12.36
C LYS A 122 14.01 3.01 -13.85
N TYR A 123 13.43 1.86 -14.22
CA TYR A 123 13.32 1.44 -15.62
C TYR A 123 12.00 1.81 -16.30
N CYS A 124 10.97 2.17 -15.52
CA CYS A 124 9.64 2.51 -16.05
C CYS A 124 9.36 4.01 -16.20
N LYS A 125 10.36 4.90 -16.02
CA LYS A 125 10.17 6.36 -16.16
C LYS A 125 9.49 6.78 -17.47
N SER A 126 9.86 6.17 -18.61
CA SER A 126 9.22 6.46 -19.90
C SER A 126 7.76 5.97 -19.98
N MET A 127 7.42 4.92 -19.24
CA MET A 127 6.05 4.45 -19.11
C MET A 127 5.23 5.41 -18.24
N PHE A 128 5.79 5.89 -17.12
CA PHE A 128 5.13 6.88 -16.26
C PHE A 128 4.71 8.13 -17.04
N GLN A 129 5.54 8.57 -17.97
CA GLN A 129 5.29 9.71 -18.87
C GLN A 129 4.36 9.39 -20.05
N GLY A 130 3.79 8.19 -20.14
CA GLY A 130 2.86 7.81 -21.21
C GLY A 130 3.50 7.53 -22.57
N ARG A 131 4.83 7.36 -22.65
CA ARG A 131 5.54 7.23 -23.94
C ARG A 131 5.59 5.80 -24.46
N LYS A 132 6.25 4.89 -23.73
CA LYS A 132 6.39 3.48 -24.13
C LYS A 132 6.70 2.57 -22.96
N CYS A 133 6.24 1.33 -23.05
CA CYS A 133 6.68 0.25 -22.15
C CYS A 133 7.92 -0.44 -22.72
N THR A 134 9.09 -0.16 -22.16
CA THR A 134 10.34 -0.79 -22.62
C THR A 134 10.43 -2.24 -22.14
N ARG A 135 11.24 -3.07 -22.81
CA ARG A 135 11.51 -4.45 -22.36
C ARG A 135 12.07 -4.51 -20.93
N ARG A 136 12.92 -3.54 -20.55
CA ARG A 136 13.44 -3.41 -19.18
C ARG A 136 12.32 -3.08 -18.19
N CYS A 137 11.45 -2.12 -18.50
CA CYS A 137 10.30 -1.80 -17.66
C CYS A 137 9.38 -3.01 -17.48
N ARG A 138 9.01 -3.70 -18.57
CA ARG A 138 8.16 -4.90 -18.50
C ARG A 138 8.79 -6.00 -17.64
N ASN A 139 10.11 -6.19 -17.74
CA ASN A 139 10.82 -7.12 -16.87
C ASN A 139 10.75 -6.68 -15.39
N SER A 140 10.94 -5.39 -15.09
CA SER A 140 10.82 -4.88 -13.72
C SER A 140 9.42 -5.04 -13.14
N ILE A 141 8.37 -4.82 -13.94
CA ILE A 141 6.98 -5.10 -13.54
C ILE A 141 6.81 -6.59 -13.20
N ASN A 142 7.32 -7.49 -14.04
CA ASN A 142 7.24 -8.93 -13.79
C ASN A 142 8.01 -9.36 -12.53
N ILE A 143 9.15 -8.74 -12.23
CA ILE A 143 9.91 -9.00 -11.00
C ILE A 143 9.13 -8.50 -9.78
N LEU A 144 8.58 -7.29 -9.85
CA LEU A 144 7.82 -6.68 -8.76
C LEU A 144 6.54 -7.49 -8.46
N THR A 145 5.76 -7.83 -9.48
CA THR A 145 4.49 -8.57 -9.33
C THR A 145 4.64 -9.96 -8.72
N ARG A 146 5.85 -10.55 -8.75
CA ARG A 146 6.16 -11.84 -8.13
C ARG A 146 6.46 -11.76 -6.64
N GLN A 147 6.70 -10.56 -6.10
CA GLN A 147 6.99 -10.39 -4.68
C GLN A 147 5.69 -10.48 -3.90
N GLU A 148 5.66 -11.29 -2.85
CA GLU A 148 4.46 -11.48 -2.01
C GLU A 148 3.97 -10.14 -1.43
N LYS A 149 4.90 -9.33 -0.91
CA LYS A 149 4.60 -8.01 -0.32
C LYS A 149 4.19 -6.96 -1.37
N ALA A 150 4.44 -7.21 -2.66
CA ALA A 150 3.94 -6.37 -3.76
C ALA A 150 2.51 -6.70 -4.19
N ALA A 151 1.89 -7.77 -3.68
CA ALA A 151 0.51 -8.12 -4.05
C ALA A 151 -0.47 -6.97 -3.78
N ARG A 152 -0.22 -6.20 -2.70
CA ARG A 152 -0.99 -5.00 -2.37
C ARG A 152 -0.78 -3.86 -3.35
N LEU A 153 0.42 -3.71 -3.94
CA LEU A 153 0.72 -2.70 -4.96
C LEU A 153 -0.05 -2.95 -6.27
N ASN A 154 -0.27 -4.22 -6.63
CA ASN A 154 -0.97 -4.57 -7.87
C ASN A 154 -2.45 -4.15 -7.88
N THR A 155 -3.06 -4.02 -6.71
CA THR A 155 -4.51 -3.77 -6.53
C THR A 155 -4.80 -2.56 -5.66
N CYS A 156 -3.78 -1.75 -5.38
CA CYS A 156 -3.93 -0.56 -4.55
C CYS A 156 -4.83 0.48 -5.22
N GLN A 157 -5.44 1.33 -4.39
CA GLN A 157 -6.24 2.46 -4.82
C GLN A 157 -5.42 3.75 -4.70
N CYS A 158 -5.47 4.59 -5.74
CA CYS A 158 -4.90 5.94 -5.67
C CYS A 158 -5.87 6.83 -4.88
N ASP A 159 -5.44 7.32 -3.72
CA ASP A 159 -6.27 8.14 -2.83
C ASP A 159 -6.10 9.65 -3.10
N GLY A 160 -5.11 10.04 -3.91
CA GLY A 160 -4.85 11.42 -4.28
C GLY A 160 -3.89 12.14 -3.35
N PHE A 161 -3.37 11.47 -2.32
CA PHE A 161 -2.35 12.00 -1.41
C PHE A 161 -0.94 11.55 -1.82
N GLU A 162 -0.78 10.86 -2.95
CA GLU A 162 0.52 10.51 -3.52
C GLU A 162 1.26 11.76 -4.04
N GLU A 163 2.58 11.79 -3.88
CA GLU A 163 3.45 12.84 -4.46
C GLU A 163 3.63 12.73 -5.99
N TYR A 164 3.01 11.71 -6.60
CA TYR A 164 3.12 11.39 -8.02
C TYR A 164 1.74 11.13 -8.65
N ASP A 165 1.65 11.23 -9.97
CA ASP A 165 0.42 10.94 -10.72
C ASP A 165 0.11 9.43 -10.73
N CYS A 166 -0.45 8.95 -9.62
CA CYS A 166 -0.77 7.55 -9.40
C CYS A 166 -1.74 7.02 -10.46
N LYS A 167 -2.84 7.74 -10.72
CA LYS A 167 -3.86 7.33 -11.70
C LYS A 167 -3.29 7.31 -13.12
N GLY A 168 -2.51 8.32 -13.50
CA GLY A 168 -1.83 8.38 -14.79
C GLY A 168 -0.84 7.25 -14.98
N ILE A 169 -0.03 6.93 -13.98
CA ILE A 169 0.92 5.80 -14.02
C ILE A 169 0.17 4.49 -14.24
N HIS A 170 -0.89 4.22 -13.49
CA HIS A 170 -1.65 2.98 -13.67
C HIS A 170 -2.35 2.90 -15.03
N ARG A 171 -2.94 4.01 -15.50
CA ARG A 171 -3.51 4.10 -16.84
C ARG A 171 -2.45 3.81 -17.91
N ASN A 172 -1.29 4.45 -17.82
CA ASN A 172 -0.18 4.28 -18.75
C ASN A 172 0.35 2.84 -18.72
N MET A 173 0.48 2.25 -17.54
CA MET A 173 0.91 0.86 -17.39
C MET A 173 -0.07 -0.11 -18.07
N ASN A 174 -1.37 0.07 -17.84
CA ASN A 174 -2.41 -0.74 -18.48
C ASN A 174 -2.39 -0.63 -20.00
N LEU A 175 -2.33 0.60 -20.52
CA LEU A 175 -2.35 0.84 -21.96
C LEU A 175 -1.06 0.38 -22.66
N LEU A 176 0.10 0.73 -22.10
CA LEU A 176 1.39 0.56 -22.79
C LEU A 176 2.05 -0.80 -22.53
N CYS A 177 1.87 -1.39 -21.34
CA CYS A 177 2.55 -2.63 -20.98
C CYS A 177 1.71 -3.87 -21.22
N PHE A 178 0.39 -3.77 -21.08
CA PHE A 178 -0.50 -4.93 -21.11
C PHE A 178 -1.48 -4.97 -22.28
N GLY A 179 -1.70 -3.85 -22.99
CA GLY A 179 -2.45 -3.82 -24.24
C GLY A 179 -3.96 -4.13 -24.11
N LYS A 180 -4.48 -4.30 -22.90
CA LYS A 180 -5.90 -4.41 -22.54
C LYS A 180 -6.10 -3.87 -21.13
N ILE A 181 -7.31 -3.35 -20.83
CA ILE A 181 -7.69 -2.96 -19.46
C ILE A 181 -7.65 -4.23 -18.58
N HIS A 182 -6.63 -4.38 -17.74
CA HIS A 182 -6.62 -5.43 -16.74
C HIS A 182 -7.66 -5.11 -15.66
N HIS A 183 -8.65 -5.99 -15.50
CA HIS A 183 -9.76 -5.85 -14.54
C HIS A 183 -9.34 -5.71 -13.06
N GLY A 184 -8.05 -5.85 -12.73
CA GLY A 184 -7.52 -5.59 -11.39
C GLY A 184 -7.48 -4.10 -11.00
N TYR A 185 -7.55 -3.21 -11.99
CA TYR A 185 -7.50 -1.76 -11.81
C TYR A 185 -8.74 -1.08 -12.39
N ARG A 186 -9.92 -1.41 -11.85
CA ARG A 186 -11.14 -0.68 -12.19
C ARG A 186 -11.25 0.51 -11.25
N ASP A 187 -11.00 1.71 -11.78
CA ASP A 187 -11.45 2.96 -11.21
C ASP A 187 -12.96 2.88 -10.99
N ILE A 188 -13.39 2.78 -9.73
CA ILE A 188 -14.77 3.13 -9.36
C ILE A 188 -14.75 4.64 -9.27
N ASN A 189 -14.86 5.34 -10.41
CA ASN A 189 -15.25 6.74 -10.57
C ASN A 189 -15.29 7.12 -12.07
N ILE A 190 -15.91 6.28 -12.90
CA ILE A 190 -16.35 6.67 -14.26
C ILE A 190 -17.78 6.18 -14.49
N GLU A 191 -18.71 6.69 -13.68
CA GLU A 191 -20.09 6.95 -14.06
C GLU A 191 -20.34 8.33 -13.43
N ASP A 192 -20.53 9.44 -14.17
CA ASP A 192 -21.77 9.66 -14.91
C ASP A 192 -21.68 10.90 -15.83
N ASP A 193 -21.11 10.79 -17.04
CA ASP A 193 -21.23 11.86 -18.05
C ASP A 193 -21.35 11.36 -19.50
N ARG A 194 -21.86 10.13 -19.67
CA ARG A 194 -22.17 9.57 -20.99
C ARG A 194 -23.57 8.97 -21.08
N ARG A 195 -24.47 9.37 -20.19
CA ARG A 195 -25.88 8.97 -20.22
C ARG A 195 -26.84 10.14 -20.48
N ASN A 196 -26.39 11.16 -21.21
CA ASN A 196 -27.27 12.26 -21.64
C ASN A 196 -27.12 12.64 -23.13
N LYS A 197 -27.10 11.64 -24.02
CA LYS A 197 -27.18 11.84 -25.48
C LYS A 197 -28.28 11.05 -26.20
N PHE A 198 -29.27 10.53 -25.46
CA PHE A 198 -30.43 9.85 -26.04
C PHE A 198 -31.75 10.47 -25.57
N LEU A 199 -31.93 11.77 -25.80
CA LEU A 199 -33.26 12.39 -25.92
C LEU A 199 -33.17 13.50 -26.96
N THR A 200 -32.97 13.13 -28.23
CA THR A 200 -33.39 13.98 -29.35
C THR A 200 -34.83 13.61 -29.68
N PRO A 201 -35.81 14.54 -29.62
CA PRO A 201 -37.13 14.28 -30.16
C PRO A 201 -37.02 14.28 -31.69
N ASN A 202 -37.04 13.10 -32.30
CA ASN A 202 -37.13 12.97 -33.74
C ASN A 202 -38.61 13.04 -34.14
N THR A 203 -39.17 14.25 -34.21
CA THR A 203 -40.46 14.49 -34.87
C THR A 203 -40.21 14.64 -36.36
N SER A 204 -40.38 13.55 -37.11
CA SER A 204 -40.69 13.62 -38.53
C SER A 204 -41.49 12.39 -38.92
N LEU A 205 -42.82 12.53 -38.89
CA LEU A 205 -43.73 11.71 -39.68
C LEU A 205 -44.43 12.67 -40.64
N ARG A 206 -44.09 12.49 -41.91
CA ARG A 206 -44.69 13.12 -43.08
C ARG A 206 -45.72 12.14 -43.64
N GLY A 207 -46.94 12.60 -43.91
CA GLY A 207 -47.98 11.82 -44.57
C GLY A 207 -49.20 12.67 -44.90
N ASP A 208 -49.47 12.80 -46.18
CA ASP A 208 -50.32 13.76 -46.90
C ASP A 208 -51.84 13.59 -46.72
N GLY A 209 -52.63 14.59 -47.15
CA GLY A 209 -54.02 14.36 -47.55
C GLY A 209 -55.01 15.53 -47.45
N VAL A 210 -54.99 16.42 -48.45
CA VAL A 210 -56.16 16.98 -49.18
C VAL A 210 -57.54 16.87 -48.49
N ARG A 211 -58.12 17.99 -48.01
CA ARG A 211 -59.16 18.82 -48.67
C ARG A 211 -59.68 19.89 -47.71
#